data_AF-A0A166DMC4-F1
#
_entry.id   AF-A0A166DMC4-F1
#
_cell.length_a   1.000
_cell.length_b   1.000
_cell.length_c   1.000
_cell.angle_alpha   90.00
_cell.angle_beta   90.00
_cell.angle_gamma   90.00
#
_symmetry.space_group_name_H-M   'P 1'
#
loop_
_entity.id
_entity.type
_entity.pdbx_description
1 polymer ?
#
loop_
_entity_poly.entity_id
_entity_poly.type
_entity_poly.pdbx_seq_one_letter_code
_entity_poly.pdbx_strand_id
1 'polypeptide(L)'
;MHDEECSAPIYNYTRFWSWVLAVNEVSTAFHHAEDKARAHMTVHSSAVWKKGDADNRRGYLEETQRYCSELDSKDASIPDPLPPLELSLWGTDTFSRVFVAAGMALFLQWGTTGAAVVVVWFTPTTGLGCRSAAYLLYAGISTVVWAIMVMASVLAHVANAHTNIRPSKPSDNLEAQAPLLEQEPEHTRINSPEPTTRSPRHYKLSNTAAILSTILRRSGKLLATLNAVGIIVTCIFQFSNFFDRCFCNSSIFWLGSQRGYAVIDYSDPSILPGLKNAWLGGIVMALLSALDFIGFVNMFNET
;
A
#
# COMPACT_ATOMS: atom_id res chain seq x y z
N MET A 1 8.51 -16.42 10.84
CA MET A 1 9.74 -15.65 10.58
C MET A 1 10.53 -16.23 9.39
N HIS A 2 9.88 -16.90 8.43
CA HIS A 2 10.51 -17.51 7.24
C HIS A 2 9.80 -17.09 5.95
N ASP A 3 9.10 -15.94 5.97
CA ASP A 3 8.31 -15.44 4.83
C ASP A 3 9.14 -14.49 3.92
N GLU A 4 10.42 -14.30 4.25
CA GLU A 4 11.32 -13.34 3.60
C GLU A 4 12.25 -13.99 2.56
N GLU A 5 12.35 -15.33 2.58
CA GLU A 5 13.24 -16.10 1.67
C GLU A 5 12.48 -16.77 0.51
N CYS A 6 11.15 -16.73 0.50
CA CYS A 6 10.35 -17.30 -0.58
C CYS A 6 10.19 -16.30 -1.74
N SER A 7 10.45 -16.76 -2.96
CA SER A 7 10.26 -16.02 -4.23
C SER A 7 9.00 -15.18 -4.18
N ALA A 8 9.18 -13.85 -4.29
CA ALA A 8 8.20 -12.80 -4.01
C ALA A 8 6.75 -13.23 -4.26
N PRO A 9 6.02 -13.71 -3.24
CA PRO A 9 4.61 -14.06 -3.41
C PRO A 9 3.85 -12.79 -3.78
N ILE A 10 2.68 -12.92 -4.39
CA ILE A 10 1.77 -11.79 -4.69
C ILE A 10 1.46 -10.91 -3.45
N TYR A 11 1.73 -11.43 -2.25
CA TYR A 11 1.67 -10.71 -0.99
C TYR A 11 2.85 -9.75 -0.74
N ASN A 12 3.92 -9.75 -1.53
CA ASN A 12 5.05 -8.82 -1.40
C ASN A 12 4.67 -7.39 -1.79
N TYR A 13 3.73 -7.23 -2.73
CA TYR A 13 3.15 -5.92 -3.13
C TYR A 13 2.43 -5.20 -2.00
N THR A 14 2.07 -5.93 -0.93
CA THR A 14 1.40 -5.32 0.22
C THR A 14 2.35 -4.61 1.17
N ARG A 15 3.68 -4.75 0.99
CA ARG A 15 4.71 -3.97 1.71
C ARG A 15 5.19 -2.78 0.87
N PHE A 16 4.29 -2.18 0.08
CA PHE A 16 4.61 -1.05 -0.79
C PHE A 16 5.48 0.00 -0.08
N TRP A 17 5.17 0.33 1.17
CA TRP A 17 5.94 1.30 1.94
C TRP A 17 7.35 0.86 2.34
N SER A 18 7.55 -0.42 2.65
CA SER A 18 8.89 -0.94 2.93
C SER A 18 9.76 -0.95 1.66
N TRP A 19 9.14 -1.21 0.50
CA TRP A 19 9.81 -1.09 -0.80
C TRP A 19 10.18 0.36 -1.12
N VAL A 20 9.28 1.31 -0.89
CA VAL A 20 9.56 2.75 -1.07
C VAL A 20 10.72 3.19 -0.17
N LEU A 21 10.76 2.74 1.09
CA LEU A 21 11.87 3.02 1.99
C LEU A 21 13.19 2.45 1.45
N ALA A 22 13.21 1.19 1.04
CA ALA A 22 14.42 0.56 0.49
C ALA A 22 14.92 1.25 -0.79
N VAL A 23 13.99 1.62 -1.69
CA VAL A 23 14.33 2.35 -2.91
C VAL A 23 14.87 3.75 -2.58
N ASN A 24 14.28 4.45 -1.62
CA ASN A 24 14.75 5.77 -1.19
C ASN A 24 16.15 5.69 -0.55
N GLU A 25 16.41 4.67 0.28
CA GLU A 25 17.72 4.45 0.89
C GLU A 25 18.79 4.21 -0.18
N VAL A 26 18.52 3.33 -1.14
CA VAL A 26 19.42 3.07 -2.28
C VAL A 26 19.62 4.33 -3.13
N SER A 27 18.54 5.04 -3.48
CA SER A 27 18.61 6.26 -4.29
C SER A 27 19.44 7.34 -3.60
N THR A 28 19.30 7.48 -2.29
CA THR A 28 20.07 8.46 -1.49
C THR A 28 21.54 8.11 -1.46
N ALA A 29 21.88 6.83 -1.28
CA ALA A 29 23.25 6.35 -1.37
C ALA A 29 23.89 6.64 -2.75
N PHE A 30 23.13 6.46 -3.83
CA PHE A 30 23.58 6.81 -5.18
C PHE A 30 23.79 8.32 -5.37
N HIS A 31 22.91 9.16 -4.85
CA HIS A 31 23.08 10.62 -4.91
C HIS A 31 24.34 11.07 -4.17
N HIS A 32 24.58 10.58 -2.95
CA HIS A 32 25.82 10.89 -2.22
C HIS A 32 27.07 10.44 -2.98
N ALA A 33 27.03 9.25 -3.58
CA ALA A 33 28.13 8.72 -4.38
C ALA A 33 28.38 9.56 -5.66
N GLU A 34 27.31 10.07 -6.28
CA GLU A 34 27.38 10.95 -7.44
C GLU A 34 27.96 12.32 -7.10
N ASP A 35 27.51 12.94 -6.01
CA ASP A 35 28.00 14.26 -5.57
C ASP A 35 29.50 14.21 -5.25
N LYS A 36 29.95 13.18 -4.52
CA LYS A 36 31.37 12.95 -4.26
C LYS A 36 32.16 12.69 -5.55
N ALA A 37 31.55 12.03 -6.54
CA ALA A 37 32.21 11.79 -7.83
C ALA A 37 32.33 13.08 -8.65
N ARG A 38 31.34 13.97 -8.59
CA ARG A 38 31.38 15.32 -9.20
C ARG A 38 32.41 16.21 -8.51
N ALA A 39 32.59 16.06 -7.21
CA ALA A 39 33.62 16.72 -6.42
C ALA A 39 35.04 16.14 -6.63
N HIS A 40 35.21 15.14 -7.52
CA HIS A 40 36.48 14.45 -7.78
C HIS A 40 37.07 13.80 -6.51
N MET A 41 36.22 13.26 -5.64
CA MET A 41 36.63 12.49 -4.48
C MET A 41 36.67 11.01 -4.83
N THR A 42 37.76 10.32 -4.50
CA THR A 42 37.88 8.87 -4.66
C THR A 42 37.32 8.13 -3.45
N VAL A 43 36.90 6.88 -3.62
CA VAL A 43 36.45 6.01 -2.51
C VAL A 43 37.57 5.81 -1.48
N HIS A 44 38.80 5.61 -1.96
CA HIS A 44 39.99 5.61 -1.11
C HIS A 44 40.38 7.05 -0.72
N SER A 45 40.47 7.31 0.58
CA SER A 45 40.86 8.62 1.12
C SER A 45 42.29 9.06 0.73
N SER A 46 43.16 8.14 0.33
CA SER A 46 44.57 8.39 -0.01
C SER A 46 44.83 8.44 -1.52
N ALA A 47 43.83 8.12 -2.36
CA ALA A 47 43.98 8.10 -3.80
C ALA A 47 43.70 9.49 -4.40
N VAL A 48 44.40 9.81 -5.49
CA VAL A 48 44.15 11.03 -6.29
C VAL A 48 43.19 10.67 -7.41
N TRP A 49 42.16 11.47 -7.62
CA TRP A 49 41.19 11.25 -8.68
C TRP A 49 41.84 11.26 -10.07
N LYS A 50 41.62 10.21 -10.85
CA LYS A 50 42.10 10.07 -12.23
C LYS A 50 40.95 10.09 -13.23
N LYS A 51 40.88 11.08 -14.11
CA LYS A 51 39.78 11.18 -15.10
C LYS A 51 39.70 9.93 -15.97
N GLY A 52 38.54 9.28 -15.99
CA GLY A 52 38.28 8.07 -16.81
C GLY A 52 38.71 6.75 -16.17
N ASP A 53 39.23 6.78 -14.94
CA ASP A 53 39.62 5.57 -14.21
C ASP A 53 38.44 5.01 -13.41
N ALA A 54 38.10 3.74 -13.65
CA ALA A 54 37.07 3.03 -12.90
C ALA A 54 37.50 2.74 -11.46
N ASP A 55 38.81 2.72 -11.19
CA ASP A 55 39.34 2.41 -9.87
C ASP A 55 39.11 3.54 -8.85
N ASN A 56 38.79 4.76 -9.30
CA ASN A 56 38.37 5.86 -8.42
C ASN A 56 37.11 5.52 -7.60
N ARG A 57 36.26 4.62 -8.13
CA ARG A 57 34.97 4.22 -7.56
C ARG A 57 35.02 2.82 -6.94
N ARG A 58 36.21 2.24 -6.79
CA ARG A 58 36.42 0.94 -6.15
C ARG A 58 37.11 1.16 -4.81
N GLY A 59 36.73 0.35 -3.83
CA GLY A 59 37.33 0.34 -2.50
C GLY A 59 36.82 -0.85 -1.72
N TYR A 60 37.27 -0.96 -0.48
CA TYR A 60 36.75 -1.98 0.43
C TYR A 60 35.31 -1.64 0.85
N LEU A 61 34.61 -2.60 1.44
CA LEU A 61 33.20 -2.46 1.84
C LEU A 61 32.98 -1.23 2.73
N GLU A 62 33.82 -1.05 3.75
CA GLU A 62 33.72 0.07 4.70
C GLU A 62 33.93 1.43 4.04
N GLU A 63 34.87 1.52 3.10
CA GLU A 63 35.19 2.75 2.37
C GLU A 63 34.06 3.10 1.40
N THR A 64 33.51 2.10 0.73
CA THR A 64 32.35 2.27 -0.16
C THR A 64 31.12 2.69 0.64
N GLN A 65 30.91 2.10 1.82
CA GLN A 65 29.82 2.48 2.71
C GLN A 65 29.94 3.94 3.18
N ARG A 66 31.15 4.39 3.57
CA ARG A 66 31.42 5.79 3.90
C ARG A 66 31.30 6.72 2.69
N TYR A 67 31.66 6.24 1.50
CA TYR A 67 31.50 7.00 0.27
C TYR A 67 30.01 7.20 -0.08
N CYS A 68 29.16 6.21 0.17
CA CYS A 68 27.71 6.31 -0.06
C CYS A 68 26.92 6.96 1.09
N SER A 69 27.54 7.24 2.25
CA SER A 69 26.86 7.89 3.38
C SER A 69 26.81 9.41 3.27
N GLU A 70 25.91 10.02 4.06
CA GLU A 70 25.75 11.46 4.20
C GLU A 70 27.11 12.14 4.45
N LEU A 71 27.29 13.30 3.80
CA LEU A 71 28.47 14.14 3.97
C LEU A 71 28.42 14.75 5.37
N ASP A 72 29.50 14.61 6.14
CA ASP A 72 29.61 15.39 7.38
C ASP A 72 29.71 16.86 6.97
N SER A 73 28.80 17.69 7.46
CA SER A 73 28.69 19.14 7.19
C SER A 73 29.99 19.94 7.42
N LYS A 74 31.02 19.30 7.97
CA LYS A 74 32.36 19.84 8.23
C LYS A 74 33.36 19.62 7.09
N ASP A 75 33.06 18.81 6.08
CA ASP A 75 33.94 18.64 4.92
C ASP A 75 33.81 19.86 3.99
N ALA A 76 34.63 20.89 4.26
CA ALA A 76 34.69 22.17 3.54
C ALA A 76 35.19 22.09 2.08
N SER A 77 35.32 20.89 1.51
CA SER A 77 35.87 20.63 0.18
C SER A 77 34.82 20.64 -0.94
N ILE A 78 33.53 20.70 -0.62
CA ILE A 78 32.44 20.70 -1.61
C ILE A 78 31.82 22.09 -1.71
N PRO A 79 31.93 22.78 -2.87
CA PRO A 79 31.18 24.00 -3.13
C PRO A 79 29.71 23.61 -3.30
N ASP A 80 28.83 24.13 -2.45
CA ASP A 80 27.38 23.92 -2.43
C ASP A 80 26.93 22.46 -2.24
N PRO A 81 27.02 21.90 -1.01
CA PRO A 81 26.31 20.66 -0.70
C PRO A 81 24.81 20.84 -0.99
N LEU A 82 24.23 19.91 -1.76
CA LEU A 82 22.77 19.85 -1.91
C LEU A 82 22.13 19.85 -0.52
N PRO A 83 20.98 20.54 -0.33
CA PRO A 83 20.29 20.50 0.94
C PRO A 83 20.06 19.03 1.33
N PRO A 84 20.26 18.66 2.61
CA PRO A 84 20.04 17.30 3.06
C PRO A 84 18.67 16.86 2.58
N LEU A 85 18.65 15.78 1.80
CA LEU A 85 17.42 15.24 1.26
C LEU A 85 16.61 14.81 2.48
N GLU A 86 15.62 15.60 2.89
CA GLU A 86 14.73 15.19 3.97
C GLU A 86 14.05 13.90 3.48
N LEU A 87 14.53 12.76 3.97
CA LEU A 87 13.86 11.48 3.76
C LEU A 87 12.49 11.60 4.42
N SER A 88 11.52 12.05 3.63
CA SER A 88 10.12 11.91 3.99
C SER A 88 9.92 10.43 4.26
N LEU A 89 9.59 10.11 5.50
CA LEU A 89 9.27 8.75 5.98
C LEU A 89 8.21 8.05 5.12
N TRP A 90 7.52 8.81 4.28
CA TRP A 90 6.41 8.39 3.43
C TRP A 90 6.72 8.49 1.93
N GLY A 91 7.88 9.04 1.56
CA GLY A 91 8.23 9.45 0.20
C GLY A 91 7.37 10.63 -0.26
N THR A 92 7.99 11.62 -0.89
CA THR A 92 7.26 12.71 -1.54
C THR A 92 6.42 12.09 -2.68
N ASP A 93 5.14 12.44 -2.78
CA ASP A 93 4.17 11.98 -3.81
C ASP A 93 3.54 10.58 -3.63
N THR A 94 4.03 9.75 -2.72
CA THR A 94 3.59 8.34 -2.72
C THR A 94 2.13 8.15 -2.27
N PHE A 95 1.67 8.91 -1.26
CA PHE A 95 0.27 8.86 -0.82
C PHE A 95 -0.69 9.30 -1.91
N SER A 96 -0.30 10.33 -2.67
CA SER A 96 -1.08 10.84 -3.80
C SER A 96 -1.36 9.71 -4.78
N ARG A 97 -0.32 8.96 -5.19
CA ARG A 97 -0.44 7.82 -6.09
C ARG A 97 -1.32 6.70 -5.54
N VAL A 98 -1.16 6.34 -4.26
CA VAL A 98 -1.96 5.29 -3.62
C VAL A 98 -3.44 5.69 -3.54
N PHE A 99 -3.74 6.93 -3.13
CA PHE A 99 -5.13 7.40 -3.04
C PHE A 99 -5.77 7.59 -4.41
N VAL A 100 -5.03 8.08 -5.39
CA VAL A 100 -5.51 8.20 -6.78
C VAL A 100 -5.82 6.82 -7.35
N ALA A 101 -4.89 5.86 -7.25
CA ALA A 101 -5.11 4.49 -7.73
C ALA A 101 -6.27 3.81 -6.99
N ALA A 102 -6.37 3.98 -5.67
CA ALA A 102 -7.47 3.44 -4.89
C ALA A 102 -8.82 4.09 -5.26
N GLY A 103 -8.84 5.41 -5.50
CA GLY A 103 -10.00 6.13 -5.99
C GLY A 103 -10.49 5.61 -7.33
N MET A 104 -9.56 5.39 -8.28
CA MET A 104 -9.89 4.81 -9.59
C MET A 104 -10.41 3.37 -9.47
N ALA A 105 -9.82 2.56 -8.59
CA ALA A 105 -10.30 1.19 -8.34
C ALA A 105 -11.71 1.19 -7.72
N LEU A 106 -11.98 2.09 -6.76
CA LEU A 106 -13.31 2.25 -6.16
C LEU A 106 -14.33 2.75 -7.18
N PHE A 107 -13.93 3.69 -8.05
CA PHE A 107 -14.76 4.18 -9.14
C PHE A 107 -15.14 3.05 -10.11
N LEU A 108 -14.19 2.20 -10.51
CA LEU A 108 -14.47 1.04 -11.35
C LEU A 108 -15.40 0.03 -10.64
N GLN A 109 -15.15 -0.25 -9.35
CA GLN A 109 -15.96 -1.16 -8.55
C GLN A 109 -17.42 -0.67 -8.42
N TRP A 110 -17.61 0.61 -8.09
CA TRP A 110 -18.93 1.21 -7.93
C TRP A 110 -19.59 1.54 -9.27
N GLY A 111 -18.83 1.82 -10.32
CA GLY A 111 -19.37 2.02 -11.67
C GLY A 111 -20.00 0.74 -12.20
N THR A 112 -19.30 -0.39 -12.08
CA THR A 112 -19.80 -1.69 -12.53
C THR A 112 -20.90 -2.24 -11.63
N THR A 113 -20.70 -2.26 -10.31
CA THR A 113 -21.69 -2.80 -9.37
C THR A 113 -22.90 -1.86 -9.25
N GLY A 114 -22.67 -0.55 -9.24
CA GLY A 114 -23.72 0.47 -9.22
C GLY A 114 -24.59 0.42 -10.47
N ALA A 115 -24.02 0.19 -11.66
CA ALA A 115 -24.80 -0.05 -12.87
C ALA A 115 -25.75 -1.24 -12.71
N ALA A 116 -25.27 -2.36 -12.17
CA ALA A 116 -26.11 -3.54 -11.89
C ALA A 116 -27.21 -3.22 -10.86
N VAL A 117 -26.90 -2.43 -9.82
CA VAL A 117 -27.88 -1.98 -8.83
C VAL A 117 -28.93 -1.08 -9.47
N VAL A 118 -28.54 -0.08 -10.27
CA VAL A 118 -29.46 0.84 -10.96
C VAL A 118 -30.42 0.07 -11.85
N VAL A 119 -29.91 -0.85 -12.67
CA VAL A 119 -30.77 -1.66 -13.54
C VAL A 119 -31.77 -2.46 -12.72
N VAL A 120 -31.34 -3.13 -11.65
CA VAL A 120 -32.25 -3.96 -10.83
C VAL A 120 -33.16 -3.13 -9.91
N TRP A 121 -32.77 -1.92 -9.54
CA TRP A 121 -33.56 -1.05 -8.68
C TRP A 121 -34.73 -0.41 -9.43
N PHE A 122 -34.52 -0.08 -10.70
CA PHE A 122 -35.53 0.58 -11.54
C PHE A 122 -36.27 -0.39 -12.46
N THR A 123 -35.94 -1.69 -12.43
CA THR A 123 -36.59 -2.71 -13.24
C THR A 123 -36.79 -4.00 -12.43
N PRO A 124 -37.94 -4.70 -12.50
CA PRO A 124 -39.30 -4.25 -12.80
C PRO A 124 -40.08 -3.65 -11.61
N THR A 125 -39.73 -4.01 -10.38
CA THR A 125 -40.33 -3.46 -9.15
C THR A 125 -39.41 -2.39 -8.60
N THR A 126 -39.88 -1.15 -8.49
CA THR A 126 -39.02 -0.07 -7.99
C THR A 126 -38.72 -0.26 -6.51
N GLY A 127 -37.44 -0.17 -6.16
CA GLY A 127 -36.96 -0.28 -4.78
C GLY A 127 -35.87 -1.32 -4.56
N LEU A 128 -35.52 -1.55 -3.29
CA LEU A 128 -34.56 -2.57 -2.91
C LEU A 128 -35.26 -3.94 -2.84
N GLY A 129 -34.95 -4.81 -3.80
CA GLY A 129 -35.32 -6.24 -3.78
C GLY A 129 -34.16 -7.10 -3.28
N CYS A 130 -34.35 -8.43 -3.18
CA CYS A 130 -33.29 -9.34 -2.75
C CYS A 130 -32.04 -9.25 -3.64
N ARG A 131 -32.22 -9.05 -4.95
CA ARG A 131 -31.13 -9.02 -5.94
C ARG A 131 -30.31 -7.72 -5.83
N SER A 132 -30.96 -6.55 -5.83
CA SER A 132 -30.26 -5.28 -5.65
C SER A 132 -29.65 -5.13 -4.24
N ALA A 133 -30.30 -5.67 -3.21
CA ALA A 133 -29.73 -5.76 -1.86
C ALA A 133 -28.45 -6.61 -1.83
N ALA A 134 -28.43 -7.77 -2.50
CA ALA A 134 -27.24 -8.63 -2.55
C ALA A 134 -26.06 -7.91 -3.22
N TYR A 135 -26.30 -7.17 -4.32
CA TYR A 135 -25.27 -6.38 -4.98
C TYR A 135 -24.75 -5.22 -4.12
N LEU A 136 -25.65 -4.52 -3.42
CA LEU A 136 -25.27 -3.45 -2.49
C LEU A 136 -24.49 -3.97 -1.29
N LEU A 137 -24.89 -5.11 -0.71
CA LEU A 137 -24.13 -5.77 0.34
C LEU A 137 -22.73 -6.16 -0.15
N TYR A 138 -22.63 -6.74 -1.34
CA TYR A 138 -21.35 -7.08 -1.95
C TYR A 138 -20.45 -5.85 -2.12
N ALA A 139 -20.95 -4.77 -2.72
CA ALA A 139 -20.19 -3.52 -2.93
C ALA A 139 -19.79 -2.86 -1.60
N GLY A 140 -20.72 -2.81 -0.64
CA GLY A 140 -20.51 -2.24 0.68
C GLY A 140 -19.43 -3.00 1.45
N ILE A 141 -19.54 -4.33 1.53
CA ILE A 141 -18.55 -5.18 2.19
C ILE A 141 -17.18 -5.06 1.51
N SER A 142 -17.11 -5.07 0.16
CA SER A 142 -15.87 -4.85 -0.58
C SER A 142 -15.20 -3.51 -0.21
N THR A 143 -15.98 -2.45 -0.07
CA THR A 143 -15.47 -1.12 0.33
C THR A 143 -14.95 -1.13 1.77
N VAL A 144 -15.64 -1.81 2.69
CA VAL A 144 -15.19 -1.98 4.08
C VAL A 144 -13.90 -2.80 4.14
N VAL A 145 -13.82 -3.91 3.39
CA VAL A 145 -12.60 -4.73 3.26
C VAL A 145 -11.43 -3.87 2.77
N TRP A 146 -11.63 -3.09 1.71
CA TRP A 146 -10.62 -2.16 1.21
C TRP A 146 -10.14 -1.20 2.30
N ALA A 147 -11.06 -0.54 3.01
CA ALA A 147 -10.71 0.40 4.07
C ALA A 147 -9.93 -0.26 5.21
N ILE A 148 -10.35 -1.46 5.65
CA ILE A 148 -9.65 -2.26 6.67
C ILE A 148 -8.22 -2.59 6.21
N MET A 149 -8.05 -2.99 4.95
CA MET A 149 -6.75 -3.37 4.40
C MET A 149 -5.82 -2.17 4.22
N VAL A 150 -6.34 -1.01 3.80
CA VAL A 150 -5.58 0.25 3.74
C VAL A 150 -5.11 0.67 5.12
N MET A 151 -6.02 0.65 6.11
CA MET A 151 -5.67 0.96 7.51
C MET A 151 -4.62 -0.01 8.05
N ALA A 152 -4.74 -1.31 7.80
CA ALA A 152 -3.75 -2.29 8.22
C ALA A 152 -2.35 -1.99 7.63
N SER A 153 -2.28 -1.59 6.35
CA SER A 153 -1.04 -1.23 5.68
C SER A 153 -0.40 0.03 6.28
N VAL A 154 -1.20 1.06 6.60
CA VAL A 154 -0.72 2.28 7.26
C VAL A 154 -0.17 1.96 8.65
N LEU A 155 -0.89 1.17 9.45
CA LEU A 155 -0.44 0.77 10.79
C LEU A 155 0.84 -0.08 10.75
N ALA A 156 0.97 -0.98 9.77
CA ALA A 156 2.17 -1.78 9.58
C ALA A 156 3.38 -0.90 9.22
N HIS A 157 3.17 0.12 8.37
CA HIS A 157 4.22 1.09 8.04
C HIS A 157 4.67 1.88 9.27
N VAL A 158 3.72 2.43 10.03
CA VAL A 158 4.03 3.17 11.26
C VAL A 158 4.80 2.30 12.25
N ALA A 159 4.43 1.03 12.41
CA ALA A 159 5.14 0.10 13.28
C ALA A 159 6.62 -0.12 12.86
N ASN A 160 6.88 -0.27 11.56
CA ASN A 160 8.22 -0.49 11.00
C ASN A 160 9.06 0.80 10.92
N ALA A 161 8.45 1.93 10.62
CA ALA A 161 9.10 3.23 10.63
C ALA A 161 9.72 3.54 12.01
N HIS A 162 8.98 3.26 13.08
CA HIS A 162 9.49 3.44 14.44
C HIS A 162 10.67 2.52 14.81
N THR A 163 10.88 1.41 14.09
CA THR A 163 12.05 0.54 14.33
C THR A 163 13.30 0.99 13.58
N ASN A 164 13.15 1.66 12.42
CA ASN A 164 14.26 2.03 11.53
C ASN A 164 14.84 3.44 11.77
N ILE A 165 14.13 4.37 12.42
CA ILE A 165 14.64 5.73 12.74
C ILE A 165 15.60 5.73 13.96
N ARG A 166 16.56 4.81 14.03
CA ARG A 166 17.77 5.05 14.84
C ARG A 166 18.96 5.12 13.89
N PRO A 167 19.53 6.31 13.63
CA PRO A 167 20.91 6.37 13.17
C PRO A 167 21.75 5.64 14.22
N SER A 168 22.59 4.71 13.76
CA SER A 168 23.71 4.22 14.54
C SER A 168 24.51 5.43 14.99
N LYS A 169 24.34 5.83 16.26
CA LYS A 169 25.29 6.76 16.87
C LYS A 169 26.69 6.17 16.66
N PRO A 170 27.65 6.90 16.09
CA PRO A 170 29.04 6.49 16.15
C PRO A 170 29.39 6.27 17.63
N SER A 171 30.03 5.17 17.94
CA SER A 171 30.61 4.96 19.26
C SER A 171 31.65 6.05 19.50
N ASP A 172 31.25 7.12 20.20
CA ASP A 172 32.16 8.09 20.81
C ASP A 172 32.87 7.42 21.99
N ASN A 173 33.72 6.44 21.72
CA ASN A 173 34.65 5.84 22.66
C ASN A 173 35.97 5.53 21.94
N LEU A 174 36.60 6.55 21.36
CA LEU A 174 37.99 6.44 20.91
C LEU A 174 38.75 7.73 21.25
N GLU A 175 38.89 8.01 22.54
CA GLU A 175 39.93 8.89 23.04
C GLU A 175 40.26 8.53 24.49
N ALA A 176 41.18 7.57 24.67
CA ALA A 176 42.28 7.64 25.63
C ALA A 176 43.04 6.30 25.69
N GLN A 177 44.33 6.39 26.01
CA GLN A 177 45.32 5.33 26.24
C GLN A 177 46.04 4.69 25.04
N ALA A 178 47.15 5.32 24.67
CA ALA A 178 48.46 4.64 24.63
C ALA A 178 49.40 5.37 25.64
N PRO A 179 50.52 4.80 26.16
CA PRO A 179 51.27 3.64 25.62
C PRO A 179 51.87 2.63 26.63
N LEU A 180 52.32 1.49 26.06
CA LEU A 180 53.47 0.61 26.41
C LEU A 180 53.38 -0.54 27.47
N LEU A 181 53.76 -1.73 26.94
CA LEU A 181 54.45 -2.91 27.49
C LEU A 181 53.69 -4.22 27.84
N GLU A 182 54.16 -5.28 27.16
CA GLU A 182 54.25 -6.72 27.50
C GLU A 182 53.03 -7.68 27.55
N GLN A 183 53.08 -8.62 26.58
CA GLN A 183 52.93 -10.10 26.67
C GLN A 183 51.56 -10.84 26.84
N GLU A 184 51.23 -11.56 25.75
CA GLU A 184 50.62 -12.91 25.59
C GLU A 184 49.11 -13.22 25.85
N PRO A 185 48.56 -14.28 25.19
CA PRO A 185 47.17 -14.36 24.75
C PRO A 185 46.28 -15.18 25.69
N GLU A 186 45.08 -14.67 26.00
CA GLU A 186 44.07 -15.45 26.70
C GLU A 186 42.65 -15.16 26.18
N HIS A 187 42.12 -16.17 25.47
CA HIS A 187 40.71 -16.54 25.31
C HIS A 187 39.64 -15.41 25.29
N THR A 188 39.31 -14.96 24.08
CA THR A 188 38.19 -14.05 23.77
C THR A 188 36.85 -14.64 24.22
N ARG A 189 36.42 -14.28 25.43
CA ARG A 189 35.02 -14.40 25.87
C ARG A 189 34.23 -13.33 25.11
N ILE A 190 33.36 -13.75 24.19
CA ILE A 190 32.44 -12.88 23.47
C ILE A 190 31.53 -12.19 24.50
N ASN A 191 31.84 -10.94 24.84
CA ASN A 191 30.91 -10.09 25.55
C ASN A 191 29.81 -9.68 24.56
N SER A 192 28.65 -10.32 24.67
CA SER A 192 27.41 -9.87 24.03
C SER A 192 27.19 -8.39 24.36
N PRO A 193 26.80 -7.55 23.38
CA PRO A 193 26.49 -6.16 23.65
C PRO A 193 25.29 -6.06 24.59
N GLU A 194 25.48 -5.28 25.64
CA GLU A 194 24.50 -4.93 26.65
C GLU A 194 23.26 -4.28 25.99
N PRO A 195 22.03 -4.68 26.36
CA PRO A 195 20.82 -4.16 25.73
C PRO A 195 20.64 -2.69 26.10
N THR A 196 20.97 -1.79 25.17
CA THR A 196 20.66 -0.36 25.30
C THR A 196 19.20 -0.18 25.70
N THR A 197 18.99 0.49 26.85
CA THR A 197 17.70 0.74 27.49
C THR A 197 16.77 1.49 26.55
N ARG A 198 15.94 0.73 25.81
CA ARG A 198 14.81 1.26 25.04
C ARG A 198 13.82 1.92 26.00
N SER A 199 13.44 3.16 25.71
CA SER A 199 12.39 3.85 26.46
C SER A 199 11.09 3.02 26.48
N PRO A 200 10.51 2.73 27.66
CA PRO A 200 9.41 1.80 27.80
C PRO A 200 8.09 2.22 27.12
N ARG A 201 7.99 3.46 26.62
CA ARG A 201 6.79 3.95 25.90
C ARG A 201 6.83 3.61 24.41
N HIS A 202 7.98 3.76 23.76
CA HIS A 202 8.09 3.61 22.31
C HIS A 202 7.99 2.16 21.86
N TYR A 203 8.46 1.19 22.66
CA TYR A 203 8.29 -0.24 22.33
C TYR A 203 6.83 -0.71 22.42
N LYS A 204 6.03 -0.13 23.33
CA LYS A 204 4.63 -0.51 23.49
C LYS A 204 3.78 -0.03 22.31
N LEU A 205 4.04 1.18 21.82
CA LEU A 205 3.28 1.76 20.71
C LEU A 205 3.55 1.01 19.38
N SER A 206 4.81 0.68 19.07
CA SER A 206 5.11 -0.08 17.85
C SER A 206 4.56 -1.51 17.90
N ASN A 207 4.63 -2.17 19.07
CA ASN A 207 4.12 -3.54 19.23
C ASN A 207 2.59 -3.58 19.13
N THR A 208 1.87 -2.60 19.71
CA THR A 208 0.41 -2.52 19.59
C THR A 208 -0.03 -2.23 18.15
N ALA A 209 0.66 -1.33 17.44
CA ALA A 209 0.39 -1.07 16.02
C ALA A 209 0.63 -2.31 15.13
N ALA A 210 1.69 -3.09 15.40
CA ALA A 210 1.99 -4.33 14.69
C ALA A 210 0.96 -5.45 14.96
N ILE A 211 0.50 -5.58 16.20
CA ILE A 211 -0.56 -6.53 16.55
C ILE A 211 -1.87 -6.12 15.87
N LEU A 212 -2.24 -4.84 15.96
CA LEU A 212 -3.48 -4.32 15.39
C LEU A 212 -3.50 -4.44 13.87
N SER A 213 -2.39 -4.14 13.18
CA SER A 213 -2.29 -4.33 11.72
C SER A 213 -2.46 -5.81 11.33
N THR A 214 -1.90 -6.72 12.11
CA THR A 214 -2.05 -8.17 11.88
C THR A 214 -3.50 -8.63 12.05
N ILE A 215 -4.20 -8.13 13.08
CA ILE A 215 -5.61 -8.46 13.34
C ILE A 215 -6.49 -7.91 12.21
N LEU A 216 -6.35 -6.62 11.87
CA LEU A 216 -7.10 -5.98 10.78
C LEU A 216 -6.90 -6.71 9.45
N ARG A 217 -5.68 -7.15 9.17
CA ARG A 217 -5.39 -7.91 7.96
C ARG A 217 -6.07 -9.26 7.93
N ARG A 218 -6.11 -9.98 9.06
CA ARG A 218 -6.80 -11.27 9.16
C ARG A 218 -8.30 -11.10 9.03
N SER A 219 -8.89 -10.09 9.69
CA SER A 219 -10.32 -9.80 9.58
C SER A 219 -10.70 -9.35 8.17
N GLY A 220 -9.90 -8.50 7.54
CA GLY A 220 -10.08 -8.06 6.16
C GLY A 220 -10.08 -9.24 5.17
N LYS A 221 -9.12 -10.17 5.29
CA LYS A 221 -9.08 -11.39 4.48
C LYS A 221 -10.29 -12.29 4.71
N LEU A 222 -10.68 -12.52 5.96
CA LEU A 222 -11.86 -13.34 6.28
C LEU A 222 -13.13 -12.73 5.68
N LEU A 223 -13.32 -11.42 5.86
CA LEU A 223 -14.47 -10.70 5.33
C LEU A 223 -14.48 -10.71 3.79
N ALA A 224 -13.32 -10.57 3.15
CA ALA A 224 -13.18 -10.70 1.70
C ALA A 224 -13.59 -12.10 1.20
N THR A 225 -13.15 -13.16 1.88
CA THR A 225 -13.54 -14.54 1.55
C THR A 225 -15.04 -14.74 1.69
N LEU A 226 -15.63 -14.26 2.78
CA LEU A 226 -17.08 -14.34 2.99
C LEU A 226 -17.85 -13.55 1.92
N ASN A 227 -17.35 -12.39 1.53
CA ASN A 227 -17.95 -11.57 0.47
C ASN A 227 -17.89 -12.26 -0.90
N ALA A 228 -16.75 -12.89 -1.22
CA ALA A 228 -16.57 -13.68 -2.44
C ALA A 228 -17.51 -14.89 -2.49
N VAL A 229 -17.65 -15.62 -1.37
CA VAL A 229 -18.64 -16.70 -1.27
C VAL A 229 -20.06 -16.15 -1.45
N GLY A 230 -20.38 -15.01 -0.84
CA GLY A 230 -21.69 -14.37 -0.95
C GLY A 230 -22.09 -14.01 -2.39
N ILE A 231 -21.17 -13.45 -3.18
CA ILE A 231 -21.46 -13.12 -4.58
C ILE A 231 -21.59 -14.38 -5.45
N ILE A 232 -20.81 -15.43 -5.19
CA ILE A 232 -20.96 -16.72 -5.89
C ILE A 232 -22.33 -17.34 -5.59
N VAL A 233 -22.74 -17.36 -4.32
CA VAL A 233 -24.07 -17.85 -3.91
C VAL A 233 -25.17 -17.01 -4.58
N THR A 234 -24.99 -15.70 -4.67
CA THR A 234 -25.91 -14.81 -5.40
C THR A 234 -26.03 -15.19 -6.87
N CYS A 235 -24.92 -15.51 -7.55
CA CYS A 235 -24.94 -16.00 -8.93
C CYS A 235 -25.70 -17.34 -9.04
N ILE A 236 -25.47 -18.30 -8.15
CA ILE A 236 -26.20 -19.58 -8.12
C ILE A 236 -27.71 -19.35 -7.94
N PHE A 237 -28.10 -18.44 -7.06
CA PHE A 237 -29.49 -18.06 -6.83
C PHE A 237 -30.15 -17.40 -8.06
N GLN A 238 -29.39 -16.64 -8.85
CA GLN A 238 -29.89 -16.13 -10.13
C GLN A 238 -30.19 -17.25 -11.12
N PHE A 239 -29.26 -18.19 -11.31
CA PHE A 239 -29.47 -19.32 -12.22
C PHE A 239 -30.54 -20.29 -11.76
N SER A 240 -30.80 -20.35 -10.45
CA SER A 240 -31.82 -21.23 -9.87
C SER A 240 -33.22 -20.61 -9.83
N ASN A 241 -33.41 -19.40 -10.38
CA ASN A 241 -34.65 -18.61 -10.27
C ASN A 241 -35.09 -18.38 -8.80
N PHE A 242 -34.15 -18.42 -7.85
CA PHE A 242 -34.46 -18.21 -6.43
C PHE A 242 -35.00 -16.80 -6.18
N PHE A 243 -34.47 -15.82 -6.92
CA PHE A 243 -34.90 -14.42 -6.84
C PHE A 243 -36.27 -14.16 -7.46
N ASP A 244 -36.82 -15.08 -8.26
CA ASP A 244 -38.11 -14.90 -8.94
C ASP A 244 -39.30 -15.31 -8.05
N ARG A 245 -39.03 -15.74 -6.81
CA ARG A 245 -40.07 -15.98 -5.79
C ARG A 245 -40.77 -14.67 -5.44
N CYS A 246 -42.07 -14.73 -5.17
CA CYS A 246 -42.90 -13.55 -4.85
C CYS A 246 -42.31 -12.65 -3.76
N PHE A 247 -41.65 -13.22 -2.76
CA PHE A 247 -41.00 -12.44 -1.70
C PHE A 247 -39.77 -11.65 -2.20
N CYS A 248 -38.93 -12.25 -3.04
CA CYS A 248 -37.70 -11.61 -3.51
C CYS A 248 -37.87 -10.75 -4.76
N ASN A 249 -38.87 -11.08 -5.59
CA ASN A 249 -39.22 -10.32 -6.78
C ASN A 249 -40.11 -9.11 -6.47
N SER A 250 -40.70 -9.07 -5.26
CA SER A 250 -41.41 -7.89 -4.77
C SER A 250 -40.47 -6.94 -4.04
N SER A 251 -40.82 -5.67 -4.01
CA SER A 251 -40.14 -4.66 -3.20
C SER A 251 -40.58 -4.66 -1.72
N ILE A 252 -41.10 -5.79 -1.22
CA ILE A 252 -41.50 -5.98 0.20
C ILE A 252 -40.30 -5.77 1.14
N PHE A 253 -39.09 -6.15 0.73
CA PHE A 253 -37.89 -6.00 1.57
C PHE A 253 -37.66 -4.54 2.01
N TRP A 254 -37.92 -3.57 1.13
CA TRP A 254 -37.76 -2.14 1.43
C TRP A 254 -39.05 -1.44 1.83
N LEU A 255 -40.13 -1.70 1.08
CA LEU A 255 -41.40 -0.99 1.23
C LEU A 255 -42.29 -1.60 2.33
N GLY A 256 -41.96 -2.79 2.82
CA GLY A 256 -42.76 -3.55 3.75
C GLY A 256 -43.94 -4.28 3.09
N SER A 257 -44.63 -5.11 3.87
CA SER A 257 -45.71 -5.97 3.37
C SER A 257 -46.94 -5.22 2.84
N GLN A 258 -47.15 -3.97 3.26
CA GLN A 258 -48.31 -3.16 2.86
C GLN A 258 -48.11 -2.37 1.56
N ARG A 259 -46.85 -2.10 1.16
CA ARG A 259 -46.52 -1.25 0.01
C ARG A 259 -45.69 -1.96 -1.06
N GLY A 260 -45.19 -3.16 -0.77
CA GLY A 260 -44.48 -3.99 -1.75
C GLY A 260 -45.44 -4.51 -2.82
N TYR A 261 -44.97 -4.51 -4.07
CA TYR A 261 -45.72 -5.01 -5.21
C TYR A 261 -44.81 -5.89 -6.08
N ALA A 262 -45.41 -6.80 -6.85
CA ALA A 262 -44.70 -7.77 -7.70
C ALA A 262 -45.17 -7.75 -9.17
N VAL A 263 -46.29 -7.08 -9.47
CA VAL A 263 -46.91 -7.05 -10.80
C VAL A 263 -46.65 -5.70 -11.43
N ILE A 264 -46.08 -5.71 -12.64
CA ILE A 264 -45.96 -4.52 -13.50
C ILE A 264 -47.23 -4.44 -14.33
N ASP A 265 -47.85 -3.26 -14.35
CA ASP A 265 -48.90 -2.97 -15.31
C ASP A 265 -48.28 -2.40 -16.60
N TYR A 266 -48.26 -3.21 -17.67
CA TYR A 266 -47.77 -2.78 -18.98
C TYR A 266 -48.74 -1.84 -19.71
N SER A 267 -49.95 -1.61 -19.18
CA SER A 267 -50.89 -0.66 -19.74
C SER A 267 -50.50 0.79 -19.45
N ASP A 268 -49.60 1.03 -18.49
CA ASP A 268 -49.04 2.35 -18.22
C ASP A 268 -47.95 2.70 -19.26
N PRO A 269 -48.15 3.73 -20.10
CA PRO A 269 -47.20 4.12 -21.14
C PRO A 269 -45.87 4.65 -20.57
N SER A 270 -45.78 4.98 -19.28
CA SER A 270 -44.58 5.50 -18.65
C SER A 270 -43.54 4.43 -18.28
N ILE A 271 -43.96 3.15 -18.19
CA ILE A 271 -43.12 2.05 -17.70
C ILE A 271 -42.04 1.65 -18.72
N LEU A 272 -42.41 1.50 -20.00
CA LEU A 272 -41.46 1.12 -21.06
C LEU A 272 -40.30 2.15 -21.21
N PRO A 273 -40.57 3.46 -21.28
CA PRO A 273 -39.52 4.49 -21.26
C PRO A 273 -38.64 4.41 -20.01
N GLY A 274 -39.23 4.22 -18.81
CA GLY A 274 -38.48 4.08 -17.56
C GLY A 274 -37.51 2.89 -17.58
N LEU A 275 -37.98 1.72 -18.02
CA LEU A 275 -37.17 0.52 -18.19
C LEU A 275 -35.98 0.76 -19.14
N LYS A 276 -36.25 1.37 -20.30
CA LYS A 276 -35.22 1.70 -21.30
C LYS A 276 -34.20 2.68 -20.74
N ASN A 277 -34.64 3.71 -20.03
CA ASN A 277 -33.75 4.72 -19.45
C ASN A 277 -32.86 4.12 -18.35
N ALA A 278 -33.39 3.24 -17.51
CA ALA A 278 -32.61 2.54 -16.49
C ALA A 278 -31.53 1.64 -17.11
N TRP A 279 -31.88 0.89 -18.16
CA TRP A 279 -30.93 0.08 -18.90
C TRP A 279 -29.86 0.90 -19.61
N LEU A 280 -30.27 1.98 -20.28
CA LEU A 280 -29.35 2.90 -20.93
C LEU A 280 -28.39 3.52 -19.90
N GLY A 281 -28.91 3.97 -18.75
CA GLY A 281 -28.10 4.50 -17.66
C GLY A 281 -27.09 3.49 -17.12
N GLY A 282 -27.50 2.24 -16.93
CA GLY A 282 -26.61 1.15 -16.50
C GLY A 282 -25.49 0.88 -17.51
N ILE A 283 -25.82 0.79 -18.80
CA ILE A 283 -24.83 0.57 -19.87
C ILE A 283 -23.82 1.74 -19.92
N VAL A 284 -24.33 2.97 -19.91
CA VAL A 284 -23.47 4.18 -19.96
C VAL A 284 -22.55 4.23 -18.75
N MET A 285 -23.05 3.98 -17.54
CA MET A 285 -22.24 3.98 -16.32
C MET A 285 -21.13 2.90 -16.35
N ALA A 286 -21.46 1.68 -16.80
CA ALA A 286 -20.49 0.60 -16.92
C ALA A 286 -19.41 0.90 -17.98
N LEU A 287 -19.81 1.41 -19.16
CA LEU A 287 -18.86 1.74 -20.22
C LEU A 287 -17.95 2.90 -19.85
N LEU A 288 -18.50 3.97 -19.28
CA LEU A 288 -17.71 5.13 -18.85
C LEU A 288 -16.68 4.73 -17.79
N SER A 289 -17.11 3.97 -16.76
CA SER A 289 -16.17 3.52 -15.72
C SER A 289 -15.04 2.64 -16.24
N ALA A 290 -15.32 1.78 -17.23
CA ALA A 290 -14.29 0.98 -17.89
C ALA A 290 -13.34 1.82 -18.76
N LEU A 291 -13.87 2.73 -19.57
CA LEU A 291 -13.08 3.60 -20.45
C LEU A 291 -12.18 4.54 -19.65
N ASP A 292 -12.70 5.15 -18.58
CA ASP A 292 -11.93 6.03 -17.70
C ASP A 292 -10.79 5.26 -17.02
N PHE A 293 -11.05 4.02 -16.57
CA PHE A 293 -10.02 3.18 -15.97
C PHE A 293 -8.93 2.78 -16.98
N ILE A 294 -9.31 2.41 -18.20
CA ILE A 294 -8.36 2.09 -19.27
C ILE A 294 -7.53 3.32 -19.64
N GLY A 295 -8.17 4.47 -19.82
CA GLY A 295 -7.51 5.74 -20.11
C GLY A 295 -6.50 6.13 -19.03
N PHE A 296 -6.88 5.95 -17.76
CA PHE A 296 -5.99 6.15 -16.62
C PHE A 296 -4.77 5.21 -16.69
N VAL A 297 -4.97 3.89 -16.86
CA VAL A 297 -3.85 2.94 -16.93
C VAL A 297 -2.91 3.26 -18.08
N ASN A 298 -3.44 3.63 -19.25
CA ASN A 298 -2.62 3.98 -20.41
C ASN A 298 -1.81 5.26 -20.18
N MET A 299 -2.42 6.31 -19.64
CA MET A 299 -1.73 7.56 -19.33
C MET A 299 -0.57 7.37 -18.34
N PHE A 300 -0.73 6.49 -17.35
CA PHE A 300 0.31 6.20 -16.36
C PHE A 300 1.39 5.22 -16.83
N ASN A 301 1.13 4.44 -17.87
CA ASN A 301 2.14 3.55 -18.48
C ASN A 301 3.01 4.27 -19.52
N GLU A 302 2.53 5.37 -20.09
CA GLU A 302 3.26 6.17 -21.10
C GLU A 302 4.22 7.20 -20.49
N THR A 303 4.20 7.37 -19.16
CA THR A 303 5.13 8.20 -18.37
C THR A 303 6.19 7.37 -17.68
#